data_AF-A0A954IIY6-F1
#
_entry.id   AF-A0A954IIY6-F1
#
_cell.length_a   1.000
_cell.length_b   1.000
_cell.length_c   1.000
_cell.angle_alpha   90.00
_cell.angle_beta   90.00
_cell.angle_gamma   90.00
#
_symmetry.space_group_name_H-M   'P 1'
#
loop_
_entity.id
_entity.type
_entity.pdbx_description
1 polymer ?
#
loop_
_entity_poly.entity_id
_entity_poly.type
_entity_poly.pdbx_seq_one_letter_code
_entity_poly.pdbx_strand_id
1 'polypeptide(L)' 'MTLSDVAVPCGTCRQFLHEFNPEMWVLCDQVADEGDDQPPQLFRLSQLLPHAFRFCGPTS' A
#
# COMPACT_ATOMS: atom_id res chain seq x y z
N MET A 1 7.57 -5.54 8.54
CA MET A 1 6.67 -4.70 9.35
C MET A 1 5.24 -5.08 9.02
N THR A 2 4.65 -5.97 9.80
CA THR A 2 3.19 -6.10 9.88
C THR A 2 2.73 -5.02 10.85
N LEU A 3 2.06 -3.98 10.37
CA LEU A 3 1.23 -3.13 11.23
C LEU A 3 0.10 -4.06 11.68
N SER A 4 0.22 -4.62 12.89
CA SER A 4 -0.60 -5.72 13.41
C SER A 4 -2.10 -5.45 13.32
N ASP A 5 -2.49 -4.17 13.28
CA ASP A 5 -3.87 -3.73 13.46
C ASP A 5 -4.42 -3.00 12.23
N VAL A 6 -3.69 -2.99 11.10
CA VAL A 6 -4.10 -2.28 9.86
C VAL A 6 -4.02 -3.21 8.65
N ALA A 7 -5.12 -3.33 7.91
CA ALA A 7 -5.21 -4.09 6.68
C ALA A 7 -4.49 -3.35 5.53
N VAL A 8 -3.17 -3.50 5.48
CA VAL A 8 -2.35 -2.93 4.41
C VAL A 8 -2.28 -3.87 3.19
N PRO A 9 -2.26 -3.35 1.94
CA PRO A 9 -2.15 -4.19 0.75
C PRO A 9 -0.86 -5.02 0.77
N CYS A 10 -0.88 -6.23 0.22
CA CYS A 10 0.30 -7.08 0.13
C CYS A 10 1.34 -6.52 -0.86
N GLY A 11 2.56 -7.07 -0.86
CA GLY A 11 3.64 -6.61 -1.73
C GLY A 11 3.28 -6.62 -3.23
N THR A 12 2.62 -7.69 -3.69
CA THR A 12 2.18 -7.82 -5.09
C THR A 12 1.17 -6.75 -5.48
N CYS A 13 0.17 -6.47 -4.62
CA CYS A 13 -0.81 -5.43 -4.87
C CYS A 13 -0.15 -4.05 -4.96
N ARG A 14 0.78 -3.75 -4.05
CA ARG A 14 1.51 -2.47 -4.07
C ARG A 14 2.30 -2.30 -5.37
N GLN A 15 3.01 -3.35 -5.79
CA GLN A 15 3.83 -3.32 -7.00
C GLN A 15 2.96 -3.15 -8.26
N PHE A 16 1.87 -3.91 -8.38
CA PHE A 16 0.95 -3.77 -9.51
C PHE A 16 0.33 -2.37 -9.58
N LEU A 17 -0.17 -1.84 -8.46
CA LEU A 17 -0.77 -0.50 -8.42
C LEU A 17 0.25 0.62 -8.71
N HIS A 18 1.51 0.42 -8.33
CA HIS A 18 2.58 1.40 -8.54
C HIS A 18 2.87 1.62 -10.03
N GLU A 19 2.60 0.64 -10.90
CA GLU A 19 2.73 0.81 -12.36
C GLU A 19 1.72 1.81 -12.94
N PHE A 20 0.56 1.97 -12.30
CA PHE A 20 -0.50 2.87 -12.75
C PHE A 20 -0.41 4.26 -12.12
N ASN A 21 -0.22 4.33 -10.79
CA ASN A 21 -0.11 5.60 -10.09
C ASN A 21 0.67 5.44 -8.76
N PRO A 22 1.96 5.78 -8.72
CA PRO A 22 2.79 5.64 -7.52
C PRO A 22 2.39 6.59 -6.38
N GLU A 23 1.64 7.65 -6.68
CA GLU A 23 1.22 8.67 -5.71
C GLU A 23 -0.27 8.53 -5.34
N MET A 24 -0.93 7.42 -5.69
CA MET A 24 -2.34 7.22 -5.32
C MET A 24 -2.53 7.14 -3.80
N TRP A 25 -3.69 7.59 -3.34
CA TRP A 25 -4.13 7.37 -1.97
C TRP A 25 -4.66 5.95 -1.81
N VAL A 26 -4.22 5.29 -0.74
CA VAL A 26 -4.67 3.97 -0.32
C VAL A 26 -5.34 4.12 1.03
N LEU A 27 -6.63 3.78 1.09
CA LEU A 27 -7.40 3.69 2.32
C LEU A 27 -7.17 2.30 2.93
N CYS A 28 -6.65 2.26 4.16
CA CYS A 28 -6.41 1.04 4.90
C CYS A 28 -7.29 1.01 6.14
N ASP A 29 -8.11 -0.02 6.23
CA ASP A 29 -9.01 -0.21 7.37
C ASP A 29 -8.28 -0.81 8.58
N GLN A 30 -8.84 -0.60 9.75
CA GLN A 30 -8.32 -1.12 11.00
C GLN A 30 -8.89 -2.53 11.22
N VAL A 31 -8.02 -3.47 11.59
CA VAL A 31 -8.40 -4.83 11.95
C VAL A 31 -8.50 -4.89 13.46
N ALA A 32 -9.40 -4.10 14.04
CA ALA A 32 -9.71 -4.18 15.47
C ALA A 32 -10.85 -5.17 15.70
N ASP A 33 -10.83 -5.87 16.83
CA ASP A 33 -11.98 -6.64 17.30
C ASP A 33 -13.21 -5.74 17.48
N GLU A 34 -14.40 -6.31 17.32
CA GLU A 34 -15.69 -5.61 17.31
C GLU A 34 -15.81 -4.53 18.41
N GLY A 35 -15.81 -3.26 18.02
CA GLY A 35 -16.09 -2.13 18.92
C GLY A 35 -15.11 -0.95 18.86
N ASP A 36 -14.01 -1.03 18.11
CA ASP A 36 -13.09 0.09 17.94
C ASP A 36 -13.41 0.86 16.64
N ASP A 37 -14.17 1.97 16.77
CA ASP A 37 -14.50 2.93 15.69
C ASP A 37 -13.28 3.78 15.29
N GLN A 38 -12.11 3.17 15.11
CA GLN A 38 -10.94 3.90 14.63
C GLN A 38 -11.15 4.30 13.17
N PRO A 39 -10.89 5.56 12.79
CA PRO A 39 -11.00 5.96 11.41
C PRO A 39 -9.98 5.22 10.54
N PRO A 40 -10.33 4.91 9.28
CA PRO A 40 -9.41 4.27 8.36
C PRO A 40 -8.22 5.19 8.05
N GLN A 41 -7.04 4.59 7.88
CA GLN A 41 -5.80 5.31 7.64
C GLN A 41 -5.58 5.56 6.14
N LEU A 42 -5.09 6.75 5.79
CA LEU A 42 -4.70 7.09 4.42
C LEU A 42 -3.19 7.03 4.26
N PHE A 43 -2.73 6.31 3.26
CA PHE A 43 -1.32 6.28 2.86
C PHE A 43 -1.18 6.67 1.38
N ARG A 44 -0.07 7.32 1.04
CA ARG A 44 0.41 7.33 -0.35
C ARG A 44 0.99 5.97 -0.68
N LEU A 45 0.76 5.48 -1.89
CA LEU A 45 1.33 4.21 -2.34
C LEU A 45 2.86 4.21 -2.27
N SER A 46 3.52 5.35 -2.53
CA SER A 46 4.96 5.53 -2.37
C SER A 46 5.46 5.41 -0.91
N GLN A 47 4.60 5.67 0.10
CA GLN A 47 4.93 5.38 1.50
C GLN A 47 4.86 3.87 1.79
N LEU A 48 3.94 3.18 1.14
CA LEU A 48 3.78 1.73 1.26
C LEU A 48 4.82 0.94 0.45
N LEU A 49 5.39 1.54 -0.60
CA LEU A 49 6.39 0.93 -1.48
C LEU A 49 7.50 1.93 -1.85
N PRO A 50 8.37 2.30 -0.89
CA PRO A 50 9.36 3.36 -1.08
C PRO A 50 10.47 3.00 -2.08
N HIS A 51 10.72 1.70 -2.27
CA HIS A 51 11.73 1.17 -3.19
C HIS A 51 11.08 0.25 -4.21
N ALA A 52 10.05 0.76 -4.89
CA ALA A 52 9.34 0.01 -5.92
C ALA A 52 10.29 -0.50 -7.00
N PHE A 53 10.09 -1.75 -7.41
CA PHE A 53 10.83 -2.30 -8.53
C PHE A 53 10.38 -1.59 -9.81
N ARG A 54 11.35 -1.20 -10.65
CA ARG A 54 11.12 -0.64 -11.98
C ARG A 54 11.88 -1.47 -12.98
N PHE A 55 11.17 -2.09 -13.91
CA PHE A 55 11.81 -2.81 -15.00
C PHE A 55 12.36 -1.82 -16.03
N CYS A 56 13.67 -1.63 -16.04
CA CYS A 56 14.38 -1.05 -17.18
C CYS A 56 14.75 -2.19 -18.14
N GLY A 57 13.84 -2.51 -19.07
CA GLY A 57 14.15 -3.45 -20.15
C GLY A 57 15.25 -2.92 -21.08
N PRO A 58 15.86 -3.78 -21.91
CA PRO A 58 16.76 -3.30 -22.96
C PRO A 58 15.99 -2.32 -23.87
N THR A 59 16.53 -1.13 -24.04
CA THR A 59 16.04 -0.18 -25.04
C THR A 59 16.28 -0.78 -26.42
N SER A 60 15.20 -1.14 -27.13
CA SER A 60 15.25 -1.43 -28.56
C SER A 60 15.73 -0.21 -29.35
#